data_AF-A0AAV6I2S8-F1
#
_entry.id   AF-A0AAV6I2S8-F1
#
_cell.length_a   1.000
_cell.length_b   1.000
_cell.length_c   1.000
_cell.angle_alpha   90.00
_cell.angle_beta   90.00
_cell.angle_gamma   90.00
#
_symmetry.space_group_name_H-M   'P 1'
#
loop_
_entity.id
_entity.type
_entity.pdbx_description
1 polymer ?
#
loop_
_entity_poly.entity_id
_entity_poly.type
_entity_poly.pdbx_seq_one_letter_code
_entity_poly.pdbx_strand_id
1 'polypeptide(L)'
;MLASAIWGGAKLADVLELVGITKLLRTTSFGGKHVEFVSVDMCKEEHGGPYKASIPLIHATNSEADVLLSYEMNGKPLNRDHGYPLRVIVPGVIGARSVKWLDSINIIPQECQGFFMQRDYKMFPPWVNWENIDWSTRRPQMDFPVQSVICSLEDVNTVQPGKITVQGYAVSGGGRGIERVDVSFDGSKTWVEESRYQKSGIPYVSDDDAESDKWAWVLFEVAGDVSQNTEIVAKAVSGC
;
A
#
# COMPACT_ATOMS: atom_id res chain seq x y z
N MET A 1 7.72 -1.52 7.97
CA MET A 1 7.08 -0.34 8.59
C MET A 1 6.06 0.21 7.61
N LEU A 2 4.81 0.38 8.03
CA LEU A 2 3.69 0.89 7.23
C LEU A 2 3.25 2.22 7.84
N ALA A 3 2.80 3.17 7.01
CA ALA A 3 2.36 4.49 7.47
C ALA A 3 1.22 5.00 6.58
N SER A 4 0.33 5.81 7.17
CA SER A 4 -0.71 6.55 6.46
C SER A 4 -0.43 8.05 6.54
N ALA A 5 -0.74 8.79 5.47
CA ALA A 5 -0.52 10.23 5.37
C ALA A 5 -1.51 10.86 4.39
N ILE A 6 -1.73 12.17 4.53
CA ILE A 6 -2.50 12.98 3.58
C ILE A 6 -1.54 13.48 2.50
N TRP A 7 -1.80 13.15 1.24
CA TRP A 7 -0.94 13.54 0.10
C TRP A 7 -1.60 14.65 -0.72
N GLY A 8 -0.84 15.69 -1.03
CA GLY A 8 -1.26 16.81 -1.88
C GLY A 8 -0.47 16.85 -3.18
N GLY A 9 -1.16 16.95 -4.31
CA GLY A 9 -0.55 16.77 -5.62
C GLY A 9 -1.50 16.97 -6.79
N ALA A 10 -0.95 16.82 -8.00
CA ALA A 10 -1.75 16.75 -9.23
C ALA A 10 -2.14 15.30 -9.52
N LYS A 11 -3.37 15.05 -10.00
CA LYS A 11 -3.74 13.71 -10.50
C LYS A 11 -2.93 13.39 -11.74
N LEU A 12 -2.34 12.19 -11.78
CA LEU A 12 -1.60 11.72 -12.94
C LEU A 12 -2.49 11.68 -14.19
N ALA A 13 -3.75 11.29 -14.04
CA ALA A 13 -4.72 11.28 -15.14
C ALA A 13 -4.88 12.66 -15.81
N ASP A 14 -4.89 13.75 -15.02
CA ASP A 14 -5.01 15.11 -15.54
C ASP A 14 -3.71 15.54 -16.25
N VAL A 15 -2.55 15.16 -15.72
CA VAL A 15 -1.25 15.43 -16.35
C VAL A 15 -1.10 14.67 -17.67
N LEU A 16 -1.58 13.43 -17.75
CA LEU A 16 -1.60 12.63 -18.98
C LEU A 16 -2.55 13.23 -20.01
N GLU A 17 -3.69 13.77 -19.58
CA GLU A 17 -4.65 14.46 -20.45
C GLU A 17 -4.04 15.72 -21.10
N LEU A 18 -3.22 16.48 -20.35
CA LEU A 18 -2.48 17.64 -20.89
C LEU A 18 -1.53 17.28 -22.05
N VAL A 19 -1.04 16.04 -22.11
CA VAL A 19 -0.18 15.55 -23.21
C VAL A 19 -0.94 14.71 -24.24
N GLY A 20 -2.27 14.78 -24.24
CA GLY A 20 -3.13 14.14 -25.24
C GLY A 20 -3.49 12.68 -24.97
N ILE A 21 -3.26 12.17 -23.76
CA ILE A 21 -3.66 10.82 -23.34
C ILE A 21 -4.96 10.94 -22.53
N THR A 22 -6.08 10.58 -23.17
CA THR A 22 -7.40 10.70 -22.56
C THR A 22 -7.58 9.78 -21.35
N LYS A 23 -8.49 10.15 -20.45
CA LYS A 23 -8.89 9.33 -19.30
C LYS A 23 -9.44 7.97 -19.73
N LEU A 24 -9.29 6.98 -18.86
CA LEU A 24 -9.73 5.59 -19.05
C LEU A 24 -9.12 4.85 -20.27
N LEU A 25 -8.01 5.36 -20.81
CA LEU A 25 -7.35 4.77 -21.95
C LEU A 25 -6.50 3.55 -21.56
N ARG A 26 -6.69 2.42 -22.23
CA ARG A 26 -5.91 1.19 -21.99
C ARG A 26 -4.66 1.09 -22.86
N THR A 27 -4.67 1.71 -24.03
CA THR A 27 -3.54 1.68 -24.98
C THR A 27 -3.53 2.95 -25.81
N THR A 28 -2.36 3.57 -25.99
CA THR A 28 -2.22 4.74 -26.89
C THR A 28 -2.19 4.32 -28.36
N SER A 29 -2.39 5.26 -29.28
CA SER A 29 -2.25 5.02 -30.73
C SER A 29 -0.86 4.52 -31.13
N PHE A 30 0.16 4.84 -30.35
CA PHE A 30 1.55 4.37 -30.52
C PHE A 30 1.85 3.06 -29.77
N GLY A 31 0.82 2.39 -29.24
CA GLY A 31 0.95 1.07 -28.61
C GLY A 31 1.39 1.09 -27.14
N GLY A 32 1.47 2.27 -26.50
CA GLY A 32 1.82 2.40 -25.09
C GLY A 32 0.73 1.84 -24.18
N LYS A 33 1.10 0.98 -23.22
CA LYS A 33 0.18 0.25 -22.33
C LYS A 33 0.50 0.42 -20.85
N HIS A 34 1.66 0.98 -20.53
CA HIS A 34 2.14 1.21 -19.18
C HIS A 34 2.72 2.63 -19.05
N VAL A 35 2.68 3.14 -17.82
CA VAL A 35 3.36 4.38 -17.44
C VAL A 35 4.50 4.01 -16.51
N GLU A 36 5.72 4.25 -16.96
CA GLU A 36 6.95 4.08 -16.18
C GLU A 36 7.34 5.38 -15.51
N PHE A 37 7.80 5.27 -14.27
CA PHE A 37 8.29 6.35 -13.45
C PHE A 37 9.77 6.10 -13.17
N VAL A 38 10.61 7.07 -13.50
CA VAL A 38 12.06 7.00 -13.34
C VAL A 38 12.48 7.98 -12.25
N SER A 39 13.24 7.50 -11.27
CA SER A 39 13.83 8.30 -10.20
C SER A 39 15.14 8.96 -10.68
N VAL A 40 15.58 10.03 -10.01
CA VAL A 40 16.95 10.56 -10.15
C VAL A 40 17.98 9.83 -9.29
N ASP A 41 17.54 8.94 -8.39
CA ASP A 41 18.47 8.17 -7.55
C ASP A 41 19.32 7.21 -8.39
N MET A 42 20.35 6.63 -7.75
CA MET A 42 21.28 5.72 -8.41
C MET A 42 21.43 4.48 -7.53
N CYS A 43 20.99 3.33 -8.03
CA CYS A 43 20.92 2.07 -7.30
C CYS A 43 22.04 1.13 -7.74
N LYS A 44 22.61 0.36 -6.80
CA LYS A 44 23.66 -0.64 -7.12
C LYS A 44 23.08 -1.79 -7.96
N GLU A 45 21.84 -2.15 -7.68
CA GLU A 45 21.03 -3.18 -8.34
C GLU A 45 20.80 -2.88 -9.82
N GLU A 46 20.82 -1.59 -10.18
CA GLU A 46 20.70 -1.08 -11.55
C GLU A 46 22.08 -0.70 -12.13
N HIS A 47 23.18 -1.20 -11.55
CA HIS A 47 24.57 -0.90 -11.94
C HIS A 47 24.88 0.60 -11.94
N GLY A 48 24.35 1.31 -10.94
CA GLY A 48 24.42 2.76 -10.85
C GLY A 48 23.38 3.46 -11.70
N GLY A 49 22.39 2.76 -12.27
CA GLY A 49 21.21 3.37 -12.90
C GLY A 49 20.09 3.69 -11.91
N PRO A 50 19.00 4.32 -12.37
CA PRO A 50 17.94 4.81 -11.50
C PRO A 50 16.93 3.76 -11.07
N TYR A 51 16.29 3.98 -9.93
CA TYR A 51 15.09 3.25 -9.53
C TYR A 51 13.95 3.51 -10.52
N LYS A 52 13.25 2.44 -10.92
CA LYS A 52 12.11 2.51 -11.85
C LYS A 52 11.00 1.61 -11.39
N ALA A 53 9.77 2.05 -11.63
CA ALA A 53 8.58 1.22 -11.53
C ALA A 53 7.59 1.62 -12.62
N SER A 54 6.60 0.76 -12.91
CA SER A 54 5.51 1.14 -13.81
C SER A 54 4.16 0.65 -13.30
N ILE A 55 3.10 1.35 -13.72
CA ILE A 55 1.71 0.90 -13.58
C ILE A 55 1.05 0.75 -14.95
N PRO A 56 0.00 -0.08 -15.09
CA PRO A 56 -0.79 -0.13 -16.31
C PRO A 56 -1.38 1.24 -16.68
N LEU A 57 -1.45 1.57 -17.97
CA LEU A 57 -1.97 2.85 -18.46
C LEU A 57 -3.42 3.09 -18.02
N ILE A 58 -4.24 2.04 -17.98
CA ILE A 58 -5.61 2.12 -17.49
C ILE A 58 -5.70 2.56 -16.03
N HIS A 59 -4.70 2.17 -15.22
CA HIS A 59 -4.63 2.60 -13.82
C HIS A 59 -4.23 4.08 -13.76
N ALA A 60 -3.19 4.47 -14.51
CA ALA A 60 -2.70 5.85 -14.54
C ALA A 60 -3.72 6.87 -15.09
N THR A 61 -4.56 6.45 -16.04
CA THR A 61 -5.57 7.30 -16.69
C THR A 61 -6.95 7.24 -16.02
N ASN A 62 -7.13 6.41 -15.00
CA ASN A 62 -8.36 6.38 -14.21
C ASN A 62 -8.29 7.42 -13.08
N SER A 63 -9.14 8.44 -13.14
CA SER A 63 -9.20 9.48 -12.11
C SER A 63 -9.69 8.96 -10.74
N GLU A 64 -10.41 7.84 -10.70
CA GLU A 64 -10.89 7.20 -9.46
C GLU A 64 -9.83 6.35 -8.77
N ALA A 65 -8.72 6.06 -9.46
CA ALA A 65 -7.58 5.35 -8.87
C ALA A 65 -6.65 6.27 -8.07
N ASP A 66 -6.91 7.59 -8.09
CA ASP A 66 -6.22 8.62 -7.30
C ASP A 66 -4.68 8.52 -7.36
N VAL A 67 -4.12 8.14 -8.50
CA VAL A 67 -2.67 8.20 -8.71
C VAL A 67 -2.23 9.67 -8.73
N LEU A 68 -1.35 10.06 -7.81
CA LEU A 68 -0.92 11.45 -7.64
C LEU A 68 0.56 11.64 -8.01
N LEU A 69 0.85 12.77 -8.64
CA LEU A 69 2.16 13.42 -8.59
C LEU A 69 2.17 14.37 -7.40
N SER A 70 2.69 13.87 -6.27
CA SER A 70 2.61 14.52 -4.97
C SER A 70 3.81 15.41 -4.73
N TYR A 71 3.56 16.64 -4.27
CA TYR A 71 4.56 17.61 -3.82
C TYR A 71 4.32 18.05 -2.35
N GLU A 72 3.23 17.58 -1.73
CA GLU A 72 2.92 17.76 -0.30
C GLU A 72 2.66 16.42 0.41
N MET A 73 2.97 16.40 1.71
CA MET A 73 2.62 15.34 2.66
C MET A 73 2.22 15.97 3.99
N ASN A 74 1.04 15.62 4.50
CA ASN A 74 0.43 16.15 5.72
C ASN A 74 0.35 17.69 5.74
N GLY A 75 -0.08 18.28 4.61
CA GLY A 75 -0.26 19.73 4.45
C GLY A 75 1.04 20.55 4.43
N LYS A 76 2.20 19.89 4.27
CA LYS A 76 3.51 20.54 4.17
C LYS A 76 4.20 20.08 2.89
N PRO A 77 5.14 20.88 2.33
CA PRO A 77 6.00 20.43 1.25
C PRO A 77 6.69 19.11 1.61
N LEU A 78 6.90 18.23 0.62
CA LEU A 78 7.61 16.98 0.83
C LEU A 78 8.98 17.23 1.48
N ASN A 79 9.38 16.32 2.37
CA ASN A 79 10.76 16.26 2.83
C ASN A 79 11.62 15.45 1.84
N ARG A 80 12.94 15.52 2.01
CA ARG A 80 13.89 14.82 1.14
C ARG A 80 13.70 13.30 1.19
N ASP A 81 13.52 12.72 2.37
CA ASP A 81 13.40 11.26 2.53
C ASP A 81 12.15 10.68 1.87
N HIS A 82 11.09 11.49 1.77
CA HIS A 82 9.82 11.14 1.14
C HIS A 82 9.69 11.62 -0.29
N GLY A 83 10.75 12.14 -0.93
CA GLY A 83 10.77 12.35 -2.38
C GLY A 83 10.67 13.79 -2.85
N TYR A 84 10.99 14.79 -2.03
CA TYR A 84 11.08 16.18 -2.49
C TYR A 84 11.95 16.32 -3.76
N PRO A 85 11.51 17.08 -4.79
CA PRO A 85 10.32 17.94 -4.80
C PRO A 85 9.04 17.22 -5.23
N LEU A 86 9.14 16.06 -5.87
CA LEU A 86 8.02 15.39 -6.49
C LEU A 86 8.18 13.86 -6.41
N ARG A 87 7.09 13.19 -6.06
CA ARG A 87 7.00 11.72 -6.09
C ARG A 87 5.70 11.28 -6.73
N VAL A 88 5.64 10.00 -7.07
CA VAL A 88 4.38 9.31 -7.36
C VAL A 88 3.81 8.73 -6.07
N ILE A 89 2.49 8.80 -5.92
CA ILE A 89 1.70 8.03 -4.97
C ILE A 89 0.72 7.17 -5.77
N VAL A 90 0.76 5.86 -5.57
CA VAL A 90 -0.14 4.90 -6.21
C VAL A 90 -0.97 4.22 -5.11
N PRO A 91 -2.17 4.73 -4.80
CA PRO A 91 -3.02 4.17 -3.75
C PRO A 91 -3.42 2.71 -4.00
N GLY A 92 -3.60 1.94 -2.93
CA GLY A 92 -3.97 0.51 -3.00
C GLY A 92 -2.90 -0.40 -3.63
N VAL A 93 -1.71 0.12 -3.92
CA VAL A 93 -0.58 -0.61 -4.50
C VAL A 93 0.59 -0.58 -3.51
N ILE A 94 1.45 -1.61 -3.54
CA ILE A 94 2.63 -1.67 -2.68
C ILE A 94 3.51 -0.42 -2.84
N GLY A 95 4.13 0.00 -1.74
CA GLY A 95 4.92 1.24 -1.68
C GLY A 95 6.06 1.33 -2.70
N ALA A 96 6.58 0.20 -3.17
CA ALA A 96 7.62 0.13 -4.22
C ALA A 96 7.21 0.84 -5.52
N ARG A 97 5.91 0.90 -5.85
CA ARG A 97 5.46 1.55 -7.10
C ARG A 97 5.29 3.06 -6.97
N SER A 98 5.33 3.58 -5.75
CA SER A 98 5.26 5.02 -5.45
C SER A 98 6.66 5.65 -5.52
N VAL A 99 7.19 5.82 -6.74
CA VAL A 99 8.57 6.28 -6.99
C VAL A 99 8.82 7.67 -6.41
N LYS A 100 9.92 7.83 -5.67
CA LYS A 100 10.37 9.10 -5.09
C LYS A 100 11.35 9.81 -6.02
N TRP A 101 11.52 11.12 -5.86
CA TRP A 101 12.49 11.94 -6.61
C TRP A 101 12.34 11.78 -8.12
N LEU A 102 11.13 12.04 -8.61
CA LEU A 102 10.73 11.74 -9.98
C LEU A 102 11.51 12.58 -11.01
N ASP A 103 12.19 11.91 -11.93
CA ASP A 103 12.92 12.49 -13.06
C ASP A 103 12.05 12.53 -14.32
N SER A 104 11.50 11.37 -14.71
CA SER A 104 10.76 11.22 -15.95
C SER A 104 9.53 10.30 -15.81
N ILE A 105 8.55 10.55 -16.66
CA ILE A 105 7.34 9.74 -16.81
C ILE A 105 7.30 9.27 -18.27
N ASN A 106 7.45 7.96 -18.50
CA ASN A 106 7.57 7.38 -19.82
C ASN A 106 6.35 6.53 -20.15
N ILE A 107 5.80 6.69 -21.35
CA ILE A 107 4.70 5.85 -21.85
C ILE A 107 5.29 4.72 -22.69
N ILE A 108 5.15 3.49 -22.22
CA ILE A 108 5.86 2.33 -22.78
C ILE A 108 4.90 1.18 -23.16
N PRO A 109 5.21 0.37 -24.19
CA PRO A 109 4.31 -0.66 -24.71
C PRO A 109 4.20 -1.90 -23.84
N GLN A 110 5.16 -2.11 -22.93
CA GLN A 110 5.25 -3.25 -22.02
C GLN A 110 5.54 -2.74 -20.62
N GLU A 111 5.41 -3.61 -19.63
CA GLU A 111 5.83 -3.32 -18.26
C GLU A 111 7.30 -2.90 -18.19
N CYS A 112 7.65 -2.02 -17.25
CA CYS A 112 9.02 -1.59 -17.00
C CYS A 112 9.95 -2.78 -16.80
N GLN A 113 11.09 -2.76 -17.50
CA GLN A 113 12.09 -3.83 -17.47
C GLN A 113 13.17 -3.62 -16.38
N GLY A 114 12.99 -2.63 -15.51
CA GLY A 114 13.89 -2.35 -14.39
C GLY A 114 13.98 -3.50 -13.39
N PHE A 115 15.11 -3.57 -12.68
CA PHE A 115 15.44 -4.60 -11.70
C PHE A 115 14.31 -4.76 -10.67
N PHE A 116 13.84 -3.68 -10.07
CA PHE A 116 12.80 -3.71 -9.04
C PHE A 116 11.39 -4.08 -9.56
N MET A 117 11.18 -4.14 -10.87
CA MET A 117 9.96 -4.71 -11.45
C MET A 117 10.16 -6.18 -11.80
N GLN A 118 11.28 -6.51 -12.45
CA GLN A 118 11.48 -7.84 -13.04
C GLN A 118 12.12 -8.86 -12.11
N ARG A 119 12.98 -8.41 -11.19
CA ARG A 119 13.84 -9.24 -10.32
C ARG A 119 13.68 -8.94 -8.83
N ASP A 120 12.61 -8.26 -8.45
CA ASP A 120 12.25 -8.03 -7.06
C ASP A 120 10.72 -7.85 -6.93
N TYR A 121 10.21 -7.76 -5.71
CA TYR A 121 8.81 -7.48 -5.38
C TYR A 121 7.83 -8.42 -6.10
N LYS A 122 8.13 -9.73 -6.05
CA LYS A 122 7.27 -10.81 -6.56
C LYS A 122 7.01 -11.82 -5.45
N MET A 123 5.78 -12.34 -5.39
CA MET A 123 5.38 -13.31 -4.38
C MET A 123 5.63 -14.73 -4.87
N PHE A 124 6.65 -15.39 -4.33
CA PHE A 124 6.97 -16.78 -4.63
C PHE A 124 6.38 -17.74 -3.59
N PRO A 125 6.10 -19.00 -3.97
CA PRO A 125 5.66 -20.00 -3.01
C PRO A 125 6.81 -20.46 -2.09
N PRO A 126 6.51 -21.07 -0.93
CA PRO A 126 7.51 -21.40 0.10
C PRO A 126 8.63 -22.37 -0.33
N TRP A 127 8.46 -23.12 -1.41
CA TRP A 127 9.44 -24.10 -1.91
C TRP A 127 10.44 -23.51 -2.93
N VAL A 128 10.30 -22.24 -3.30
CA VAL A 128 11.27 -21.54 -4.17
C VAL A 128 12.39 -20.97 -3.31
N ASN A 129 13.64 -21.16 -3.73
CA ASN A 129 14.85 -20.68 -3.08
C ASN A 129 15.83 -20.11 -4.12
N TRP A 130 17.01 -19.63 -3.69
CA TRP A 130 17.99 -19.01 -4.57
C TRP A 130 18.57 -19.93 -5.67
N GLU A 131 18.50 -21.26 -5.48
CA GLU A 131 19.02 -22.23 -6.44
C GLU A 131 18.03 -22.52 -7.57
N ASN A 132 16.72 -22.36 -7.33
CA ASN A 132 15.66 -22.71 -8.28
C ASN A 132 14.76 -21.53 -8.70
N ILE A 133 15.08 -20.31 -8.27
CA ILE A 133 14.25 -19.13 -8.55
C ILE A 133 14.21 -18.81 -10.04
N ASP A 134 13.00 -18.73 -10.57
CA ASP A 134 12.73 -18.17 -11.90
C ASP A 134 11.77 -16.98 -11.77
N TRP A 135 12.32 -15.79 -11.95
CA TRP A 135 11.62 -14.52 -11.86
C TRP A 135 10.47 -14.35 -12.85
N SER A 136 10.51 -15.05 -13.99
CA SER A 136 9.48 -14.95 -15.02
C SER A 136 8.19 -15.69 -14.65
N THR A 137 8.24 -16.63 -13.70
CA THR A 137 7.08 -17.42 -13.25
C THR A 137 6.07 -16.62 -12.42
N ARG A 138 6.44 -15.41 -11.99
CA ARG A 138 5.60 -14.53 -11.18
C ARG A 138 5.46 -13.16 -11.84
N ARG A 139 4.28 -12.57 -11.69
CA ARG A 139 4.02 -11.19 -12.08
C ARG A 139 4.49 -10.24 -10.97
N PRO A 140 4.90 -9.00 -11.29
CA PRO A 140 5.22 -8.02 -10.27
C PRO A 140 4.04 -7.77 -9.34
N GLN A 141 4.32 -7.70 -8.05
CA GLN A 141 3.29 -7.39 -7.06
C GLN A 141 2.86 -5.94 -7.24
N MET A 142 1.54 -5.73 -7.32
CA MET A 142 0.90 -4.42 -7.43
C MET A 142 -0.01 -4.22 -6.21
N ASP A 143 -1.23 -4.76 -6.25
CA ASP A 143 -2.12 -4.89 -5.10
C ASP A 143 -1.46 -5.71 -3.97
N PHE A 144 -1.95 -5.62 -2.73
CA PHE A 144 -1.46 -6.40 -1.60
C PHE A 144 -2.63 -6.99 -0.79
N PRO A 145 -2.45 -8.16 -0.17
CA PRO A 145 -3.52 -8.82 0.58
C PRO A 145 -3.87 -8.04 1.85
N VAL A 146 -4.98 -8.45 2.48
CA VAL A 146 -5.31 -7.97 3.82
C VAL A 146 -4.16 -8.25 4.80
N GLN A 147 -3.88 -7.27 5.66
CA GLN A 147 -2.86 -7.31 6.69
C GLN A 147 -3.40 -6.69 7.97
N SER A 148 -2.98 -7.21 9.13
CA SER A 148 -3.25 -6.63 10.44
C SER A 148 -2.09 -6.87 11.41
N VAL A 149 -1.79 -5.89 12.26
CA VAL A 149 -0.70 -5.97 13.22
C VAL A 149 -1.13 -5.30 14.54
N ILE A 150 -0.82 -5.95 15.67
CA ILE A 150 -0.91 -5.36 17.01
C ILE A 150 0.30 -4.45 17.22
N CYS A 151 0.08 -3.23 17.71
CA CYS A 151 1.13 -2.22 17.89
C CYS A 151 1.23 -1.68 19.32
N SER A 152 0.23 -1.91 20.18
CA SER A 152 0.27 -1.48 21.58
C SER A 152 1.10 -2.39 22.48
N LEU A 153 1.57 -3.53 21.95
CA LEU A 153 2.37 -4.52 22.63
C LEU A 153 3.54 -4.94 21.74
N GLU A 154 4.66 -5.32 22.36
CA GLU A 154 5.77 -6.02 21.73
C GLU A 154 5.41 -7.51 21.53
N ASP A 155 6.18 -8.22 20.70
CA ASP A 155 6.00 -9.66 20.44
C ASP A 155 5.97 -10.51 21.71
N VAL A 156 6.73 -10.09 22.74
CA VAL A 156 6.70 -10.67 24.08
C VAL A 156 6.65 -9.54 25.09
N ASN A 157 5.62 -9.56 25.93
CA ASN A 157 5.38 -8.51 26.91
C ASN A 157 5.04 -9.09 28.29
N THR A 158 5.40 -8.35 29.34
CA THR A 158 4.93 -8.62 30.71
C THR A 158 3.90 -7.58 31.09
N VAL A 159 2.66 -8.03 31.32
CA VAL A 159 1.54 -7.16 31.72
C VAL A 159 1.07 -7.51 33.12
N GLN A 160 0.52 -6.53 33.84
CA GLN A 160 -0.16 -6.83 35.10
C GLN A 160 -1.45 -7.62 34.81
N PRO A 161 -1.77 -8.65 35.61
CA PRO A 161 -3.03 -9.35 35.47
C PRO A 161 -4.21 -8.39 35.57
N GLY A 162 -5.16 -8.51 34.65
CA GLY A 162 -6.35 -7.66 34.58
C GLY A 162 -6.72 -7.34 33.14
N LYS A 163 -7.52 -6.28 33.00
CA LYS A 163 -8.00 -5.80 31.70
C LYS A 163 -6.92 -4.99 31.01
N ILE A 164 -6.52 -5.42 29.83
CA ILE A 164 -5.56 -4.71 28.98
C ILE A 164 -6.25 -4.22 27.71
N THR A 165 -5.71 -3.14 27.12
CA THR A 165 -6.16 -2.63 25.82
C THR A 165 -5.14 -3.00 24.75
N VAL A 166 -5.59 -3.64 23.69
CA VAL A 166 -4.79 -4.01 22.53
C VAL A 166 -5.22 -3.14 21.36
N GLN A 167 -4.26 -2.47 20.73
CA GLN A 167 -4.48 -1.57 19.60
C GLN A 167 -3.55 -1.94 18.45
N GLY A 168 -4.00 -1.68 17.24
CA GLY A 168 -3.23 -1.95 16.04
C GLY A 168 -3.84 -1.33 14.80
N TYR A 169 -3.36 -1.78 13.65
CA TYR A 169 -3.91 -1.39 12.35
C TYR A 169 -4.26 -2.60 11.50
N ALA A 170 -5.19 -2.42 10.58
CA ALA A 170 -5.51 -3.32 9.49
C ALA A 170 -5.57 -2.55 8.16
N VAL A 171 -5.18 -3.19 7.05
CA VAL A 171 -5.19 -2.57 5.72
C VAL A 171 -5.27 -3.63 4.63
N SER A 172 -5.92 -3.31 3.51
CA SER A 172 -5.93 -4.13 2.30
C SER A 172 -5.59 -3.24 1.10
N GLY A 173 -4.98 -3.82 0.07
CA GLY A 173 -4.72 -3.10 -1.17
C GLY A 173 -5.99 -2.95 -2.02
N GLY A 174 -5.83 -2.40 -3.22
CA GLY A 174 -6.90 -2.30 -4.21
C GLY A 174 -8.08 -1.40 -3.83
N GLY A 175 -8.02 -0.72 -2.68
CA GLY A 175 -9.09 0.14 -2.19
C GLY A 175 -10.17 -0.60 -1.42
N ARG A 176 -9.92 -1.86 -1.03
CA ARG A 176 -10.84 -2.64 -0.22
C ARG A 176 -10.76 -2.20 1.24
N GLY A 177 -11.90 -1.86 1.83
CA GLY A 177 -12.04 -1.58 3.25
C GLY A 177 -11.76 -2.80 4.13
N ILE A 178 -11.73 -2.58 5.45
CA ILE A 178 -11.60 -3.65 6.44
C ILE A 178 -12.97 -3.91 7.02
N GLU A 179 -13.63 -4.98 6.58
CA GLU A 179 -14.96 -5.37 7.02
C GLU A 179 -14.98 -5.91 8.45
N ARG A 180 -13.88 -6.50 8.93
CA ARG A 180 -13.78 -6.96 10.31
C ARG A 180 -12.34 -7.08 10.81
N VAL A 181 -12.15 -6.89 12.11
CA VAL A 181 -10.95 -7.32 12.84
C VAL A 181 -11.41 -8.21 13.99
N ASP A 182 -10.81 -9.38 14.10
CA ASP A 182 -11.07 -10.35 15.15
C ASP A 182 -9.82 -10.46 16.03
N VAL A 183 -9.95 -10.27 17.35
CA VAL A 183 -8.85 -10.52 18.32
C VAL A 183 -9.22 -11.65 19.25
N SER A 184 -8.23 -12.51 19.52
CA SER A 184 -8.31 -13.62 20.45
C SER A 184 -7.37 -13.38 21.62
N PHE A 185 -7.84 -13.71 22.83
CA PHE A 185 -7.08 -13.70 24.08
C PHE A 185 -6.90 -15.11 24.67
N ASP A 186 -7.00 -16.15 23.84
CA ASP A 186 -6.93 -17.54 24.28
C ASP A 186 -6.23 -18.48 23.28
N GLY A 187 -5.33 -17.92 22.45
CA GLY A 187 -4.60 -18.68 21.44
C GLY A 187 -5.50 -19.12 20.28
N SER A 188 -6.30 -18.21 19.74
CA SER A 188 -7.18 -18.41 18.57
C SER A 188 -8.36 -19.36 18.75
N LYS A 189 -8.80 -19.63 19.99
CA LYS A 189 -9.96 -20.52 20.25
C LYS A 189 -11.27 -19.75 20.18
N THR A 190 -11.30 -18.55 20.76
CA THR A 190 -12.42 -17.62 20.69
C THR A 190 -11.99 -16.28 20.15
N TRP A 191 -12.94 -15.55 19.54
CA TRP A 191 -12.71 -14.29 18.86
C TRP A 191 -13.70 -13.26 19.36
N VAL A 192 -13.21 -12.06 19.63
CA VAL A 192 -13.99 -10.86 19.92
C VAL A 192 -13.88 -9.95 18.69
N GLU A 193 -14.99 -9.32 18.33
CA GLU A 193 -15.00 -8.31 17.26
C GLU A 193 -14.72 -6.93 17.85
N GLU A 194 -13.91 -6.16 17.12
CA GLU A 194 -13.35 -4.91 17.63
C GLU A 194 -14.01 -3.63 17.17
N SER A 195 -13.75 -2.58 17.96
CA SER A 195 -13.95 -1.22 17.48
C SER A 195 -12.94 -0.91 16.38
N ARG A 196 -13.44 -0.37 15.26
CA ARG A 196 -12.66 0.00 14.07
C ARG A 196 -12.92 1.47 13.76
N TYR A 197 -11.85 2.21 13.45
CA TYR A 197 -11.98 3.64 13.16
C TYR A 197 -10.87 4.16 12.22
N GLN A 198 -11.15 5.28 11.56
CA GLN A 198 -10.17 6.04 10.76
C GLN A 198 -10.05 7.46 11.29
N LYS A 199 -11.15 8.22 11.21
CA LYS A 199 -11.26 9.61 11.72
C LYS A 199 -11.92 9.58 13.10
N SER A 200 -11.38 10.38 14.02
CA SER A 200 -11.97 10.48 15.37
C SER A 200 -13.38 11.07 15.32
N GLY A 201 -14.33 10.42 16.01
CA GLY A 201 -15.71 10.86 16.09
C GLY A 201 -16.58 10.57 14.85
N ILE A 202 -16.03 9.94 13.82
CA ILE A 202 -16.77 9.54 12.61
C ILE A 202 -16.86 8.01 12.61
N PRO A 203 -18.06 7.40 12.60
CA PRO A 203 -18.22 5.96 12.44
C PRO A 203 -17.55 5.48 11.17
N TYR A 204 -16.79 4.38 11.28
CA TYR A 204 -16.22 3.73 10.11
C TYR A 204 -17.21 2.72 9.53
N VAL A 205 -17.45 2.79 8.22
CA VAL A 205 -18.22 1.82 7.44
C VAL A 205 -17.32 1.32 6.32
N SER A 206 -17.17 0.00 6.18
CA SER A 206 -16.33 -0.57 5.12
C SER A 206 -16.94 -0.30 3.75
N ASP A 207 -16.09 0.06 2.79
CA ASP A 207 -16.45 0.23 1.37
C ASP A 207 -17.54 1.28 1.10
N ASP A 208 -17.83 2.15 2.08
CA ASP A 208 -18.61 3.38 1.88
C ASP A 208 -17.67 4.53 1.54
N ASP A 209 -17.46 4.75 0.24
CA ASP A 209 -16.56 5.79 -0.29
C ASP A 209 -16.96 7.22 0.14
N ALA A 210 -18.18 7.45 0.67
CA ALA A 210 -18.59 8.77 1.14
C ALA A 210 -18.05 9.10 2.53
N GLU A 211 -17.93 8.10 3.40
CA GLU A 211 -17.54 8.29 4.81
C GLU A 211 -16.16 7.68 5.13
N SER A 212 -15.69 6.72 4.33
CA SER A 212 -14.42 6.02 4.53
C SER A 212 -13.30 6.51 3.62
N ASP A 213 -12.07 6.49 4.15
CA ASP A 213 -10.86 6.71 3.38
C ASP A 213 -10.36 5.36 2.82
N LYS A 214 -10.88 4.94 1.67
CA LYS A 214 -10.62 3.60 1.07
C LYS A 214 -9.15 3.22 0.86
N TRP A 215 -8.27 4.22 0.76
CA TRP A 215 -6.83 4.02 0.56
C TRP A 215 -6.04 3.98 1.87
N ALA A 216 -6.67 4.33 2.99
CA ALA A 216 -6.03 4.40 4.29
C ALA A 216 -6.22 3.09 5.06
N TRP A 217 -5.34 2.85 6.03
CA TRP A 217 -5.54 1.81 7.02
C TRP A 217 -6.80 2.06 7.87
N VAL A 218 -7.20 1.05 8.63
CA VAL A 218 -8.22 1.12 9.67
C VAL A 218 -7.53 0.78 10.99
N LEU A 219 -7.69 1.64 11.99
CA LEU A 219 -7.19 1.38 13.33
C LEU A 219 -8.21 0.52 14.08
N PHE A 220 -7.71 -0.38 14.92
CA PHE A 220 -8.57 -1.19 15.78
C PHE A 220 -8.15 -1.11 17.24
N GLU A 221 -9.13 -1.26 18.13
CA GLU A 221 -8.93 -1.31 19.57
C GLU A 221 -9.88 -2.31 20.22
N VAL A 222 -9.31 -3.12 21.12
CA VAL A 222 -10.02 -4.09 21.97
C VAL A 222 -9.56 -3.99 23.40
N ALA A 223 -10.46 -4.25 24.33
CA ALA A 223 -10.08 -4.52 25.72
C ALA A 223 -10.43 -5.96 26.11
N GLY A 224 -9.45 -6.69 26.64
CA GLY A 224 -9.58 -8.08 27.05
C GLY A 224 -8.92 -8.36 28.39
N ASP A 225 -9.41 -9.39 29.09
CA ASP A 225 -8.87 -9.81 30.39
C ASP A 225 -7.70 -10.79 30.20
N VAL A 226 -6.58 -10.50 30.84
CA VAL A 226 -5.39 -11.36 30.86
C VAL A 226 -5.07 -11.68 32.32
N SER A 227 -5.33 -12.92 32.75
CA SER A 227 -5.12 -13.38 34.12
C SER A 227 -3.92 -14.34 34.27
N GLN A 228 -3.43 -14.87 33.16
CA GLN A 228 -2.36 -15.84 33.07
C GLN A 228 -1.57 -15.60 31.77
N ASN A 229 -0.58 -16.46 31.48
CA ASN A 229 0.11 -16.40 30.20
C ASN A 229 -0.90 -16.63 29.05
N THR A 230 -1.03 -15.61 28.21
CA THR A 230 -2.02 -15.55 27.14
C THR A 230 -1.33 -15.25 25.82
N GLU A 231 -1.65 -16.03 24.80
CA GLU A 231 -1.33 -15.71 23.41
C GLU A 231 -2.45 -14.84 22.84
N ILE A 232 -2.09 -13.64 22.38
CA ILE A 232 -3.02 -12.69 21.78
C ILE A 232 -2.82 -12.71 20.27
N VAL A 233 -3.89 -12.95 19.53
CA VAL A 233 -3.85 -13.08 18.06
C VAL A 233 -4.85 -12.13 17.44
N ALA A 234 -4.43 -11.34 16.47
CA ALA A 234 -5.31 -10.48 15.68
C ALA A 234 -5.33 -10.94 14.21
N LYS A 235 -6.50 -10.91 13.59
CA LYS A 235 -6.66 -11.12 12.14
C LYS A 235 -7.72 -10.19 11.58
N ALA A 236 -7.53 -9.75 10.33
CA ALA A 236 -8.48 -8.90 9.62
C ALA A 236 -9.14 -9.60 8.44
N VAL A 237 -10.33 -9.13 8.09
CA VAL A 237 -11.10 -9.51 6.90
C VAL A 237 -11.36 -8.22 6.13
N SER A 238 -10.96 -8.18 4.85
CA SER A 238 -11.28 -7.04 3.97
C SER A 238 -12.62 -7.23 3.28
N GLY A 239 -13.18 -6.13 2.78
CA GLY A 239 -14.27 -6.14 1.83
C GLY A 239 -13.96 -6.90 0.54
N CYS A 240 -15.00 -7.11 -0.27
CA CYS A 240 -14.96 -7.80 -1.56
C CYS A 240 -14.57 -6.86 -2.70
#